data_AF-A0A959LB92-F1
#
_entry.id   AF-A0A959LB92-F1
#
_cell.length_a   1.000
_cell.length_b   1.000
_cell.length_c   1.000
_cell.angle_alpha   90.00
_cell.angle_beta   90.00
_cell.angle_gamma   90.00
#
_symmetry.space_group_name_H-M   'P 1'
#
loop_
_entity.id
_entity.type
_entity.pdbx_description
1 polymer ?
#
loop_
_entity_poly.entity_id
_entity_poly.type
_entity_poly.pdbx_seq_one_letter_code
_entity_poly.pdbx_strand_id
1 'polypeptide(L)'
;EVNDYPGFVANRILMPMINESIYSLYEGVAGVKEIDTVMMLGMAHPMGPLALADFIGLDVCLAIMQVLHDGFGNPKYAPCPLLVKMVNAGKLGRKTKEGFYNYNVEGKNFPVSKQFS
;
A
#
# COMPACT_ATOMS: atom_id res chain seq x y z
N GLU A 1 2.00 -13.23 -24.62
CA GLU A 1 0.65 -13.53 -24.09
C GLU A 1 0.69 -13.60 -22.58
N VAL A 2 -0.31 -13.04 -21.91
CA VAL A 2 -0.51 -13.17 -20.47
C VAL A 2 -1.71 -14.08 -20.29
N ASN A 3 -1.55 -15.19 -19.57
CA ASN A 3 -2.67 -16.04 -19.20
C ASN A 3 -3.61 -15.29 -18.25
N ASP A 4 -4.90 -15.44 -18.44
CA ASP A 4 -5.91 -14.82 -17.57
C ASP A 4 -5.89 -15.50 -16.20
N TYR A 5 -5.45 -14.74 -15.18
CA TYR A 5 -5.29 -15.16 -13.80
C TYR A 5 -5.72 -14.01 -12.89
N PRO A 6 -6.23 -14.26 -11.68
CA PRO A 6 -6.60 -13.18 -10.75
C PRO A 6 -5.45 -12.18 -10.57
N GLY A 7 -5.68 -10.93 -10.97
CA GLY A 7 -4.71 -9.83 -10.93
C GLY A 7 -3.70 -9.75 -12.08
N PHE A 8 -3.82 -10.58 -13.12
CA PHE A 8 -2.85 -10.71 -14.20
C PHE A 8 -1.41 -10.85 -13.64
N VAL A 9 -0.37 -10.42 -14.38
CA VAL A 9 1.01 -10.49 -13.88
C VAL A 9 1.31 -9.36 -12.89
N ALA A 10 0.92 -8.13 -13.21
CA ALA A 10 1.33 -6.95 -12.45
C ALA A 10 0.75 -6.92 -11.03
N ASN A 11 -0.57 -7.05 -10.88
CA ASN A 11 -1.19 -6.94 -9.55
C ASN A 11 -0.90 -8.17 -8.68
N ARG A 12 -0.71 -9.35 -9.28
CA ARG A 12 -0.28 -10.56 -8.58
C ARG A 12 1.08 -10.41 -7.88
N ILE A 13 1.96 -9.56 -8.40
CA ILE A 13 3.29 -9.31 -7.82
C ILE A 13 3.25 -8.06 -6.94
N LEU A 14 2.69 -6.96 -7.47
CA LEU A 14 2.75 -5.65 -6.83
C LEU A 14 1.92 -5.59 -5.55
N MET A 15 0.67 -6.08 -5.58
CA MET A 15 -0.24 -5.91 -4.45
C MET A 15 0.22 -6.67 -3.20
N PRO A 16 0.71 -7.93 -3.28
CA PRO A 16 1.31 -8.59 -2.13
C PRO A 16 2.51 -7.85 -1.57
N MET A 17 3.38 -7.26 -2.41
CA MET A 17 4.52 -6.48 -1.93
C MET A 17 4.08 -5.21 -1.19
N ILE A 18 3.06 -4.50 -1.69
CA ILE A 18 2.47 -3.37 -0.98
C ILE A 18 1.83 -3.84 0.33
N ASN A 19 1.02 -4.90 0.31
CA ASN A 19 0.36 -5.44 1.49
C ASN A 19 1.37 -5.87 2.58
N GLU A 20 2.48 -6.48 2.19
CA GLU A 20 3.58 -6.86 3.08
C GLU A 20 4.27 -5.63 3.70
N SER A 21 4.40 -4.55 2.93
CA SER A 21 4.92 -3.28 3.44
C SER A 21 4.00 -2.67 4.48
N ILE A 22 2.68 -2.80 4.29
CA ILE A 22 1.67 -2.36 5.26
C ILE A 22 1.71 -3.26 6.52
N TYR A 23 1.93 -4.57 6.38
CA TYR A 23 2.14 -5.47 7.53
C TYR A 23 3.40 -5.09 8.30
N SER A 24 4.52 -4.83 7.61
CA SER A 24 5.77 -4.39 8.24
C SER A 24 5.57 -3.14 9.09
N LEU A 25 4.74 -2.21 8.63
CA LEU A 25 4.33 -1.03 9.42
C LEU A 25 3.40 -1.42 10.58
N TYR A 26 2.36 -2.21 10.30
CA TYR A 26 1.33 -2.60 11.27
C TYR A 26 1.91 -3.39 12.46
N GLU A 27 2.91 -4.21 12.22
CA GLU A 27 3.61 -5.04 13.22
C GLU A 27 4.77 -4.29 13.89
N GLY A 28 5.05 -3.04 13.48
CA GLY A 28 6.07 -2.20 14.09
C GLY A 28 7.51 -2.55 13.71
N VAL A 29 7.73 -3.23 12.58
CA VAL A 29 9.07 -3.57 12.07
C VAL A 29 9.84 -2.30 11.68
N ALA A 30 9.15 -1.35 11.05
CA ALA A 30 9.71 -0.06 10.64
C ALA A 30 8.62 1.00 10.45
N GLY A 31 9.01 2.28 10.51
CA GLY A 31 8.11 3.40 10.23
C GLY A 31 7.86 3.61 8.74
N VAL A 32 6.89 4.48 8.42
CA VAL A 32 6.46 4.76 7.04
C VAL A 32 7.64 5.21 6.17
N LYS A 33 8.45 6.14 6.68
CA LYS A 33 9.56 6.73 5.92
C LYS A 33 10.69 5.72 5.74
N GLU A 34 10.98 4.91 6.74
CA GLU A 34 12.04 3.91 6.73
C GLU A 34 11.73 2.82 5.69
N ILE A 35 10.49 2.29 5.69
CA ILE A 35 10.02 1.30 4.72
C ILE A 35 10.18 1.83 3.29
N ASP A 36 9.65 3.02 3.01
CA ASP A 36 9.71 3.60 1.67
C ASP A 36 11.15 3.90 1.25
N THR A 37 11.99 4.38 2.17
CA THR A 37 13.39 4.71 1.90
C THR A 37 14.21 3.46 1.57
N VAL A 38 14.05 2.37 2.34
CA VAL A 38 14.76 1.10 2.08
C VAL A 38 14.36 0.51 0.74
N MET A 39 13.07 0.57 0.39
CA MET A 39 12.60 0.05 -0.90
C MET A 39 13.10 0.89 -2.07
N MET A 40 13.20 2.22 -1.91
CA MET A 40 13.73 3.10 -2.95
C MET A 40 15.26 2.98 -3.10
N LEU A 41 16.00 3.09 -2.00
CA LEU A 41 17.47 3.16 -2.05
C LEU A 41 18.13 1.78 -2.03
N GLY A 42 17.57 0.84 -1.29
CA GLY A 42 18.10 -0.51 -1.15
C GLY A 42 17.65 -1.45 -2.26
N MET A 43 16.39 -1.36 -2.68
CA MET A 43 15.81 -2.24 -3.73
C MET A 43 15.59 -1.52 -5.07
N ALA A 44 16.06 -0.29 -5.22
CA ALA A 44 16.01 0.50 -6.45
C ALA A 44 14.59 0.70 -7.03
N HIS A 45 13.56 0.72 -6.18
CA HIS A 45 12.21 1.10 -6.63
C HIS A 45 12.13 2.63 -6.88
N PRO A 46 11.44 3.09 -7.93
CA PRO A 46 11.30 4.52 -8.24
C PRO A 46 10.41 5.28 -7.23
N MET A 47 9.63 4.54 -6.42
CA MET A 47 8.74 5.06 -5.40
C MET A 47 8.60 4.00 -4.31
N GLY A 48 8.57 4.42 -3.05
CA GLY A 48 8.34 3.52 -1.92
C GLY A 48 6.92 2.92 -1.96
N PRO A 49 6.74 1.69 -1.45
CA PRO A 49 5.46 0.97 -1.54
C PRO A 49 4.30 1.68 -0.85
N LEU A 50 4.52 2.38 0.26
CA LEU A 50 3.45 3.09 0.98
C LEU A 50 3.05 4.37 0.24
N ALA A 51 4.01 5.15 -0.26
CA ALA A 51 3.74 6.29 -1.13
C ALA A 51 3.07 5.86 -2.45
N LEU A 52 3.44 4.69 -2.97
CA LEU A 52 2.82 4.10 -4.16
C LEU A 52 1.38 3.65 -3.87
N ALA A 53 1.10 3.04 -2.72
CA ALA A 53 -0.24 2.70 -2.29
C ALA A 53 -1.14 3.94 -2.20
N ASP A 54 -0.64 5.02 -1.59
CA ASP A 54 -1.37 6.29 -1.51
C ASP A 54 -1.60 6.94 -2.90
N PHE A 55 -0.70 6.70 -3.85
CA PHE A 55 -0.85 7.16 -5.24
C PHE A 55 -1.90 6.34 -6.00
N ILE A 56 -1.92 5.02 -5.84
CA ILE A 56 -2.91 4.11 -6.44
C ILE A 56 -4.30 4.37 -5.83
N GLY A 57 -4.36 4.58 -4.52
CA GLY A 57 -5.57 4.67 -3.73
C GLY A 57 -5.76 3.42 -2.87
N LEU A 58 -5.91 3.61 -1.55
CA LEU A 58 -5.95 2.48 -0.61
C LEU A 58 -7.19 1.60 -0.76
N ASP A 59 -8.31 2.17 -1.17
CA ASP A 59 -9.52 1.43 -1.52
C ASP A 59 -9.32 0.53 -2.76
N VAL A 60 -8.57 1.01 -3.76
CA VAL A 60 -8.20 0.20 -4.93
C VAL A 60 -7.27 -0.92 -4.52
N CYS A 61 -6.25 -0.64 -3.70
CA CYS A 61 -5.37 -1.67 -3.15
C CYS A 61 -6.16 -2.74 -2.38
N LEU A 62 -7.10 -2.33 -1.53
CA LEU A 62 -7.95 -3.24 -0.77
C LEU A 62 -8.81 -4.12 -1.69
N ALA A 63 -9.47 -3.52 -2.68
CA ALA A 63 -10.30 -4.24 -3.64
C ALA A 63 -9.50 -5.31 -4.40
N ILE A 64 -8.28 -4.98 -4.83
CA ILE A 64 -7.43 -5.95 -5.55
C ILE A 64 -6.97 -7.07 -4.61
N MET A 65 -6.59 -6.77 -3.36
CA MET A 65 -6.23 -7.82 -2.39
C MET A 65 -7.40 -8.76 -2.13
N GLN A 66 -8.64 -8.26 -2.04
CA GLN A 66 -9.84 -9.10 -1.91
C GLN A 66 -10.04 -10.00 -3.13
N VAL A 67 -9.89 -9.47 -4.34
CA VAL A 67 -9.95 -10.28 -5.58
C VAL A 67 -8.88 -11.38 -5.59
N LEU A 68 -7.65 -11.07 -5.17
CA LEU A 68 -6.59 -12.08 -5.07
C LEU A 68 -6.91 -13.12 -3.98
N HIS A 69 -7.39 -12.68 -2.83
CA HIS A 69 -7.74 -13.57 -1.72
C HIS A 69 -8.85 -14.55 -2.10
N ASP A 70 -9.94 -14.05 -2.67
CA ASP A 70 -11.09 -14.87 -3.06
C ASP A 70 -10.75 -15.75 -4.27
N GLY A 71 -9.98 -15.23 -5.23
CA GLY A 71 -9.57 -15.98 -6.41
C GLY A 71 -8.61 -17.14 -6.12
N PHE A 72 -7.75 -17.02 -5.09
CA PHE A 72 -6.83 -18.10 -4.68
C PHE A 72 -7.32 -18.92 -3.49
N GLY A 73 -8.30 -18.43 -2.72
CA GLY A 73 -8.73 -19.04 -1.47
C GLY A 73 -7.59 -19.20 -0.45
N ASN A 74 -6.56 -18.35 -0.52
CA ASN A 74 -5.33 -18.51 0.24
C ASN A 74 -5.09 -17.31 1.18
N PRO A 75 -4.98 -17.54 2.51
CA PRO A 75 -4.76 -16.49 3.51
C PRO A 75 -3.55 -15.59 3.26
N LYS A 76 -2.55 -16.04 2.49
CA LYS A 76 -1.41 -15.22 2.07
C LYS A 76 -1.84 -13.92 1.38
N TYR A 77 -2.97 -13.92 0.69
CA TYR A 77 -3.51 -12.76 -0.02
C TYR A 77 -4.53 -11.98 0.81
N ALA A 78 -4.72 -12.30 2.09
CA ALA A 78 -5.63 -11.54 2.95
C ALA A 78 -5.12 -10.09 3.10
N PRO A 79 -6.00 -9.08 2.93
CA PRO A 79 -5.61 -7.69 3.10
C PRO A 79 -5.21 -7.41 4.56
N CYS A 80 -4.17 -6.59 4.73
CA CYS A 80 -3.71 -6.18 6.06
C CYS A 80 -4.85 -5.49 6.85
N PRO A 81 -5.05 -5.81 8.13
CA PRO A 81 -6.08 -5.15 8.95
C PRO A 81 -5.93 -3.63 9.02
N LEU A 82 -4.70 -3.12 8.96
CA LEU A 82 -4.44 -1.67 8.89
C LEU A 82 -5.00 -1.06 7.60
N LEU A 83 -4.78 -1.70 6.46
CA LEU A 83 -5.33 -1.25 5.17
C LEU A 83 -6.86 -1.16 5.23
N VAL A 84 -7.52 -2.20 5.75
CA VAL A 84 -8.98 -2.22 5.93
C VAL A 84 -9.45 -1.06 6.82
N LYS A 85 -8.78 -0.84 7.96
CA LYS A 85 -9.11 0.25 8.89
C LYS A 85 -8.96 1.63 8.24
N MET A 86 -7.88 1.85 7.47
CA MET A 86 -7.64 3.13 6.79
C MET A 86 -8.71 3.42 5.73
N VAL A 87 -9.08 2.42 4.93
CA VAL A 87 -10.15 2.56 3.93
C VAL A 87 -11.49 2.86 4.59
N ASN A 88 -11.84 2.14 5.66
CA ASN A 88 -13.08 2.38 6.41
C ASN A 88 -13.12 3.79 7.05
N ALA A 89 -11.97 4.36 7.38
CA ALA A 89 -11.83 5.72 7.90
C ALA A 89 -11.81 6.81 6.79
N GLY A 90 -11.93 6.43 5.51
CA GLY A 90 -11.89 7.37 4.38
C GLY A 90 -10.49 7.95 4.10
N LYS A 91 -9.43 7.33 4.64
CA LYS A 91 -8.04 7.70 4.35
C LYS A 91 -7.57 6.91 3.13
N LEU A 92 -7.81 7.45 1.94
CA LEU A 92 -7.63 6.76 0.66
C LEU A 92 -6.35 7.20 -0.09
N GLY A 93 -5.44 7.90 0.58
CA GLY A 93 -4.21 8.41 -0.02
C GLY A 93 -4.40 9.79 -0.64
N ARG A 94 -3.79 10.02 -1.81
CA ARG A 94 -3.72 11.36 -2.43
C ARG A 94 -5.08 11.97 -2.72
N LYS A 95 -6.05 11.15 -3.15
CA LYS A 95 -7.38 11.62 -3.55
C LYS A 95 -8.22 12.16 -2.39
N THR A 96 -7.96 11.73 -1.15
CA THR A 96 -8.58 12.24 0.07
C THR A 96 -7.64 13.12 0.89
N LYS A 97 -6.49 13.47 0.30
CA LYS A 97 -5.41 14.27 0.91
C LYS A 97 -4.74 13.64 2.15
N GLU A 98 -5.06 12.40 2.48
CA GLU A 98 -4.46 11.67 3.60
C GLU A 98 -4.50 10.16 3.37
N GLY A 99 -3.36 9.51 3.60
CA GLY A 99 -3.19 8.06 3.68
C GLY A 99 -2.06 7.75 4.66
N PHE A 100 -0.99 7.08 4.20
CA PHE A 100 0.26 6.96 4.96
C PHE A 100 1.00 8.30 5.08
N TYR A 101 0.87 9.14 4.05
CA TYR A 101 1.36 10.51 4.03
C TYR A 101 0.22 11.54 4.12
N ASN A 102 0.58 12.76 4.51
CA ASN A 102 -0.31 13.91 4.52
C ASN A 102 -0.08 14.76 3.27
N TYR A 103 -1.11 14.88 2.44
CA TYR A 103 -1.09 15.60 1.17
C TYR A 103 -1.83 16.94 1.22
N ASN A 104 -2.06 17.48 2.43
CA ASN A 104 -2.62 18.83 2.60
C ASN A 104 -1.60 19.95 2.39
N VAL A 105 -0.34 19.62 2.11
CA VAL A 105 0.74 20.57 1.83
C VAL A 105 1.02 20.64 0.33
N GLU A 106 1.43 21.82 -0.15
CA GLU A 106 1.89 21.99 -1.52
C GLU A 106 3.31 21.46 -1.71
N GLY A 107 3.63 20.96 -2.90
CA GLY A 107 4.96 20.49 -3.28
C GLY A 107 5.06 18.99 -3.52
N LYS A 108 6.28 18.45 -3.39
CA LYS A 108 6.61 17.04 -3.67
C LYS A 108 7.08 16.25 -2.46
N ASN A 109 7.32 16.92 -1.33
CA ASN A 109 7.80 16.29 -0.09
C ASN A 109 6.66 16.29 0.93
N PHE A 110 5.91 15.19 0.96
CA PHE A 110 4.75 15.05 1.82
C PHE A 110 5.20 14.50 3.19
N PRO A 111 4.84 15.15 4.31
CA PRO A 111 5.15 14.61 5.64
C PRO A 111 4.35 13.32 5.89
N VAL A 112 4.89 12.46 6.74
CA VAL A 112 4.17 11.27 7.24
C VAL A 112 2.87 11.73 7.92
N SER A 113 1.78 10.98 7.76
CA SER A 113 0.53 11.30 8.46
C SER A 113 0.75 11.27 9.97
N LYS A 114 0.07 12.17 10.70
CA LYS A 114 0.15 12.25 12.18
C LYS A 114 -0.18 10.94 12.88
N GLN A 115 -0.94 10.05 12.21
CA GLN A 115 -1.25 8.72 12.71
C GLN A 115 0.00 7.82 12.87
N PHE A 116 1.06 8.08 12.11
CA PHE A 116 2.28 7.27 12.05
C PHE A 116 3.55 8.06 12.41
N SER A 117 3.38 9.24 13.00
CA SER A 117 4.46 10.13 13.44
C SER A 117 4.80 9.94 14.91
#